data_AF-A0AAD9GNF2-F1
#
_entry.id   AF-A0AAD9GNF2-F1
#
_cell.length_a   1.000
_cell.length_b   1.000
_cell.length_c   1.000
_cell.angle_alpha   90.00
_cell.angle_beta   90.00
_cell.angle_gamma   90.00
#
_symmetry.space_group_name_H-M   'P 1'
#
loop_
_entity.id
_entity.type
_entity.pdbx_description
1 polymer ?
#
loop_
_entity_poly.entity_id
_entity_poly.type
_entity_poly.pdbx_seq_one_letter_code
_entity_poly.pdbx_strand_id
1 'polypeptide(L)'
;MAFTRDVDALVTAVPGLLCSVGHDAVVLDSLLAHAARHFNAQRQMDQQAASSFRLLFIYRQVKQTPQLHISQSEVSLPFSNDPACHLDIIYWHQDVPLEAAQHVFDQFCEYDNTNPLAKFYFLEVGGSVERLHQALVLMLSHPAHRMSQNAAEQLLGSWFSPTKAIDSLRQQN
;
A
#
# COMPACT_ATOMS: atom_id res chain seq x y z
N MET A 1 -1.13 -14.14 -10.41
CA MET A 1 -0.98 -14.28 -8.93
C MET A 1 -1.38 -15.70 -8.55
N ALA A 2 -0.73 -16.32 -7.56
CA ALA A 2 -1.08 -17.67 -7.09
C ALA A 2 -1.43 -17.61 -5.60
N PHE A 3 -2.56 -18.23 -5.21
CA PHE A 3 -2.91 -18.41 -3.80
C PHE A 3 -2.12 -19.58 -3.25
N THR A 4 -1.39 -19.35 -2.17
CA THR A 4 -0.62 -20.38 -1.49
C THR A 4 -0.68 -20.17 0.02
N ARG A 5 -0.62 -21.27 0.75
CA ARG A 5 -0.36 -21.27 2.20
C ARG A 5 1.10 -21.59 2.52
N ASP A 6 1.88 -21.95 1.49
CA ASP A 6 3.31 -22.22 1.57
C ASP A 6 4.07 -20.90 1.53
N VAL A 7 4.45 -20.43 2.71
CA VAL A 7 5.22 -19.20 2.89
C VAL A 7 6.64 -19.35 2.34
N ASP A 8 7.24 -20.53 2.45
CA ASP A 8 8.62 -20.78 2.01
C ASP A 8 8.72 -20.69 0.48
N ALA A 9 7.73 -21.23 -0.24
CA ALA A 9 7.62 -21.08 -1.68
C ALA A 9 7.48 -19.60 -2.11
N LEU A 10 6.71 -18.80 -1.36
CA LEU A 10 6.55 -17.38 -1.63
C LEU A 10 7.88 -16.63 -1.42
N VAL A 11 8.54 -16.83 -0.27
CA VAL A 11 9.82 -16.19 0.06
C VAL A 11 10.89 -16.55 -0.97
N THR A 12 10.92 -17.79 -1.43
CA THR A 12 11.88 -18.27 -2.43
C THR A 12 11.65 -17.62 -3.81
N ALA A 13 10.41 -17.24 -4.16
CA ALA A 13 10.09 -16.59 -5.41
C ALA A 13 10.44 -15.09 -5.45
N VAL A 14 10.54 -14.42 -4.30
CA VAL A 14 10.76 -12.96 -4.20
C VAL A 14 12.01 -12.48 -4.94
N PRO A 15 13.20 -13.09 -4.79
CA PRO A 15 14.40 -12.63 -5.49
C PRO A 15 14.27 -12.64 -7.01
N GLY A 16 13.57 -13.64 -7.57
CA GLY A 16 13.37 -13.76 -9.02
C GLY A 16 12.43 -12.70 -9.60
N LEU A 17 11.49 -12.17 -8.80
CA LEU A 17 10.56 -11.11 -9.20
C LEU A 17 11.22 -9.72 -9.25
N LEU A 18 12.26 -9.49 -8.45
CA LEU A 18 13.00 -8.22 -8.39
C LEU A 18 13.85 -7.96 -9.65
N CYS A 19 14.03 -8.96 -10.52
CA CYS A 19 14.80 -8.87 -11.77
C CYS A 19 13.93 -8.61 -13.01
N SER A 20 12.60 -8.53 -12.89
CA SER A 20 11.73 -8.23 -14.03
C SER A 20 11.90 -6.78 -14.47
N VAL A 21 12.31 -6.58 -15.72
CA VAL A 21 12.51 -5.26 -16.36
C VAL A 21 11.27 -4.39 -16.13
N GLY A 22 11.47 -3.22 -15.53
CA GLY A 22 10.40 -2.32 -15.12
C GLY A 22 9.59 -1.82 -16.31
N HIS A 23 8.28 -1.87 -16.18
CA HIS A 23 7.40 -1.08 -17.05
C HIS A 23 7.54 0.40 -16.70
N ASP A 24 7.68 1.26 -17.70
CA ASP A 24 7.81 2.71 -17.53
C ASP A 24 6.57 3.34 -16.87
N ALA A 25 5.41 2.66 -16.96
CA ALA A 25 4.18 3.08 -16.34
C ALA A 25 3.40 1.93 -15.70
N VAL A 26 2.74 2.24 -14.59
CA VAL A 26 1.80 1.34 -13.89
C VAL A 26 0.39 1.91 -14.06
N VAL A 27 -0.50 1.12 -14.66
CA VAL A 27 -1.93 1.46 -14.77
C VAL A 27 -2.67 0.83 -13.60
N LEU A 28 -3.03 1.64 -12.60
CA LEU A 28 -3.59 1.16 -11.34
C LEU A 28 -4.91 0.39 -11.54
N ASP A 29 -5.81 0.89 -12.39
CA ASP A 29 -7.13 0.24 -12.60
C ASP A 29 -7.01 -1.13 -13.24
N SER A 30 -6.03 -1.31 -14.14
CA SER A 30 -5.76 -2.62 -14.74
C SER A 30 -5.25 -3.62 -13.71
N LEU A 31 -4.40 -3.16 -12.78
CA LEU A 31 -3.90 -3.97 -11.67
C LEU A 31 -5.04 -4.36 -10.72
N LEU A 32 -5.88 -3.40 -10.33
CA LEU A 32 -7.00 -3.63 -9.42
C LEU A 32 -8.06 -4.54 -10.06
N ALA A 33 -8.41 -4.32 -11.33
CA ALA A 33 -9.31 -5.20 -12.07
C ALA A 33 -8.75 -6.62 -12.20
N HIS A 34 -7.45 -6.78 -12.38
CA HIS A 34 -6.80 -8.09 -12.39
C HIS A 34 -6.84 -8.77 -11.01
N ALA A 35 -6.51 -8.06 -9.94
CA ALA A 35 -6.56 -8.57 -8.57
C ALA A 35 -7.98 -8.96 -8.17
N ALA A 36 -8.96 -8.12 -8.48
CA ALA A 36 -10.37 -8.35 -8.21
C ALA A 36 -10.90 -9.64 -8.88
N ARG A 37 -10.54 -9.86 -10.15
CA ARG A 37 -10.88 -11.11 -10.86
C ARG A 37 -10.27 -12.33 -10.16
N HIS A 38 -9.02 -12.23 -9.72
CA HIS A 38 -8.36 -13.30 -8.97
C HIS A 38 -9.04 -13.57 -7.62
N PHE A 39 -9.41 -12.54 -6.86
CA PHE A 39 -10.10 -12.69 -5.58
C PHE A 39 -11.47 -13.35 -5.76
N ASN A 40 -12.23 -12.93 -6.77
CA ASN A 40 -13.53 -13.51 -7.08
C ASN A 40 -13.43 -14.98 -7.51
N ALA A 41 -12.46 -15.32 -8.37
CA ALA A 41 -12.23 -16.69 -8.79
C ALA A 41 -11.91 -17.59 -7.59
N GLN A 42 -11.04 -17.13 -6.67
CA GLN A 42 -10.70 -17.88 -5.47
C GLN A 42 -11.90 -18.07 -4.55
N ARG A 43 -12.69 -17.01 -4.32
CA ARG A 43 -13.89 -17.10 -3.48
C ARG A 43 -14.90 -18.11 -4.01
N GLN A 44 -15.09 -18.15 -5.33
CA GLN A 44 -15.96 -19.14 -5.97
C GLN A 44 -15.45 -20.57 -5.78
N MET A 45 -14.12 -20.77 -5.89
CA MET A 45 -13.50 -22.08 -5.67
C MET A 45 -13.64 -22.56 -4.23
N ASP A 46 -13.41 -21.69 -3.25
CA ASP A 46 -13.41 -22.06 -1.84
C ASP A 46 -14.84 -22.22 -1.26
N GLN A 47 -15.89 -21.84 -2.01
CA GLN A 47 -17.30 -21.80 -1.56
C GLN A 47 -17.51 -21.03 -0.24
N GLN A 48 -16.51 -20.25 0.20
CA GLN A 48 -16.54 -19.50 1.44
C GLN A 48 -16.97 -18.07 1.17
N ALA A 49 -18.25 -17.78 1.47
CA ALA A 49 -18.81 -16.43 1.37
C ALA A 49 -18.19 -15.42 2.36
N ALA A 50 -17.42 -15.89 3.35
CA ALA A 50 -16.89 -15.09 4.46
C ALA A 50 -15.39 -14.71 4.33
N SER A 51 -14.72 -15.06 3.22
CA SER A 51 -13.29 -14.79 3.07
C SER A 51 -13.03 -13.31 2.78
N SER A 52 -12.20 -12.67 3.61
CA SER A 52 -11.66 -11.33 3.39
C SER A 52 -10.40 -11.41 2.53
N PHE A 53 -10.32 -10.53 1.53
CA PHE A 53 -9.20 -10.41 0.62
C PHE A 53 -8.57 -9.03 0.76
N ARG A 54 -7.25 -8.99 0.82
CA ARG A 54 -6.49 -7.75 0.93
C ARG A 54 -5.43 -7.69 -0.15
N LEU A 55 -5.39 -6.57 -0.87
CA LEU A 55 -4.29 -6.22 -1.75
C LEU A 55 -3.41 -5.19 -1.04
N LEU A 56 -2.13 -5.52 -0.85
CA LEU A 56 -1.10 -4.57 -0.42
C LEU A 56 -0.31 -4.11 -1.65
N PHE A 57 -0.49 -2.86 -2.05
CA PHE A 57 0.21 -2.24 -3.16
C PHE A 57 1.34 -1.35 -2.65
N ILE A 58 2.58 -1.71 -2.98
CA ILE A 58 3.76 -0.91 -2.63
C ILE A 58 4.22 -0.20 -3.91
N TYR A 59 3.97 1.11 -3.97
CA TYR A 59 4.40 1.94 -5.08
C TYR A 59 5.72 2.62 -4.73
N ARG A 60 6.80 2.22 -5.41
CA ARG A 60 8.11 2.85 -5.24
C ARG A 60 8.41 3.81 -6.39
N GLN A 61 8.55 5.10 -6.09
CA GLN A 61 9.01 6.10 -7.05
C GLN A 61 10.47 6.49 -6.77
N VAL A 62 11.31 6.42 -7.79
CA VAL A 62 12.71 6.87 -7.73
C VAL A 62 12.93 7.86 -8.86
N LYS A 63 13.40 9.06 -8.52
CA LYS A 63 13.54 10.19 -9.46
C LYS A 63 12.20 10.58 -10.11
N GLN A 64 11.82 9.94 -11.21
CA GLN A 64 10.57 10.17 -11.96
C GLN A 64 9.91 8.88 -12.48
N THR A 65 10.42 7.70 -12.10
CA THR A 65 9.95 6.41 -12.59
C THR A 65 9.56 5.48 -11.44
N PRO A 66 8.55 4.62 -11.61
CA PRO A 66 7.63 4.54 -12.75
C PRO A 66 6.63 5.72 -12.74
N GLN A 67 5.87 5.89 -13.83
CA GLN A 67 4.71 6.79 -13.85
C GLN A 67 3.45 6.05 -13.37
N LEU A 68 2.66 6.69 -12.52
CA LEU A 68 1.36 6.17 -12.11
C LEU A 68 0.30 6.74 -13.05
N HIS A 69 -0.39 5.85 -13.76
CA HIS A 69 -1.57 6.20 -14.52
C HIS A 69 -2.80 5.66 -13.83
N ILE A 70 -3.64 6.59 -13.39
CA ILE A 70 -4.97 6.30 -12.87
C ILE A 70 -5.93 6.72 -13.97
N SER A 71 -6.53 5.75 -14.63
CA SER A 71 -7.64 5.99 -15.55
C SER A 71 -8.91 6.01 -14.71
N GLN A 72 -9.66 7.11 -14.71
CA GLN A 72 -10.95 7.18 -14.00
C GLN A 72 -12.05 6.28 -14.64
N SER A 73 -11.64 5.29 -15.45
CA SER A 73 -12.45 4.20 -15.96
C SER A 73 -12.88 3.33 -14.78
N GLU A 74 -14.20 3.19 -14.58
CA GLU A 74 -14.88 2.29 -13.62
C GLU A 74 -13.91 1.56 -12.70
N VAL A 75 -13.56 2.20 -11.58
CA VAL A 75 -12.82 1.57 -10.49
C VAL A 75 -13.38 0.19 -10.31
N SER A 76 -12.51 -0.83 -10.31
CA SER A 76 -12.94 -2.22 -10.29
C SER A 76 -13.98 -2.40 -9.18
N LEU A 77 -15.24 -2.53 -9.57
CA LEU A 77 -16.43 -2.61 -8.71
C LEU A 77 -16.24 -3.48 -7.45
N PRO A 78 -15.44 -4.56 -7.48
CA PRO A 78 -15.21 -5.38 -6.29
C PRO A 78 -14.48 -4.68 -5.14
N PHE A 79 -13.52 -3.79 -5.37
CA PHE A 79 -12.83 -3.09 -4.26
C PHE A 79 -13.65 -1.93 -3.69
N SER A 80 -14.70 -1.51 -4.39
CA SER A 80 -15.58 -0.43 -3.98
C SER A 80 -16.81 -0.96 -3.26
N ASN A 81 -17.43 -2.02 -3.76
CA ASN A 81 -18.74 -2.44 -3.28
C ASN A 81 -18.70 -3.65 -2.33
N ASP A 82 -17.55 -4.30 -2.20
CA ASP A 82 -17.40 -5.49 -1.38
C ASP A 82 -16.66 -5.17 -0.07
N PRO A 83 -17.34 -5.23 1.09
CA PRO A 83 -16.70 -4.99 2.38
C PRO A 83 -15.63 -6.03 2.73
N ALA A 84 -15.58 -7.16 2.02
CA ALA A 84 -14.55 -8.18 2.18
C ALA A 84 -13.28 -7.88 1.36
N CYS A 85 -13.29 -6.89 0.48
CA CYS A 85 -12.13 -6.50 -0.33
C CYS A 85 -11.47 -5.25 0.25
N HIS A 86 -10.17 -5.33 0.55
CA HIS A 86 -9.40 -4.23 1.12
C HIS A 86 -8.22 -3.88 0.21
N LEU A 87 -7.95 -2.59 0.03
CA LEU A 87 -6.77 -2.09 -0.66
C LEU A 87 -5.96 -1.20 0.28
N ASP A 88 -4.70 -1.59 0.45
CA ASP A 88 -3.70 -0.89 1.26
C ASP A 88 -2.58 -0.42 0.34
N ILE A 89 -2.20 0.84 0.47
CA ILE A 89 -1.22 1.48 -0.39
C ILE A 89 -0.09 2.00 0.48
N ILE A 90 1.14 1.55 0.19
CA ILE A 90 2.35 2.17 0.71
C ILE A 90 3.00 2.93 -0.42
N TYR A 91 3.06 4.25 -0.28
CA TYR A 91 3.78 5.11 -1.19
C TYR A 91 5.19 5.37 -0.67
N TRP A 92 6.17 4.79 -1.36
CA TRP A 92 7.59 4.92 -1.07
C TRP A 92 8.27 5.75 -2.15
N HIS A 93 8.79 6.93 -1.80
CA HIS A 93 9.55 7.75 -2.74
C HIS A 93 10.95 8.06 -2.22
N GLN A 94 11.93 8.08 -3.13
CA GLN A 94 13.32 8.35 -2.80
C GLN A 94 13.96 9.20 -3.91
N ASP A 95 14.64 10.27 -3.52
CA ASP A 95 15.29 11.22 -4.44
C ASP A 95 14.32 11.79 -5.49
N VAL A 96 13.07 12.02 -5.09
CA VAL A 96 12.00 12.60 -5.92
C VAL A 96 11.81 14.07 -5.50
N PRO A 97 11.69 15.02 -6.46
CA PRO A 97 11.30 16.39 -6.14
C PRO A 97 9.96 16.43 -5.40
N LEU A 98 9.82 17.31 -4.41
CA LEU A 98 8.60 17.40 -3.60
C LEU A 98 7.33 17.56 -4.45
N GLU A 99 7.38 18.36 -5.50
CA GLU A 99 6.26 18.58 -6.43
C GLU A 99 5.83 17.29 -7.14
N ALA A 100 6.79 16.48 -7.58
CA ALA A 100 6.49 15.21 -8.22
C ALA A 100 5.95 14.18 -7.23
N ALA A 101 6.44 14.20 -5.99
CA ALA A 101 5.93 13.34 -4.93
C ALA A 101 4.50 13.73 -4.52
N GLN A 102 4.24 15.03 -4.40
CA GLN A 102 2.92 15.58 -4.12
C GLN A 102 1.93 15.25 -5.24
N HIS A 103 2.33 15.36 -6.50
CA HIS A 103 1.46 14.99 -7.63
C HIS A 103 0.98 13.53 -7.56
N VAL A 104 1.85 12.59 -7.21
CA VAL A 104 1.45 11.18 -7.02
C VAL A 104 0.51 11.01 -5.83
N PHE A 105 0.78 11.71 -4.72
CA PHE A 105 -0.11 11.73 -3.57
C PHE A 105 -1.51 12.27 -3.94
N ASP A 106 -1.56 13.39 -4.66
CA ASP A 106 -2.79 14.02 -5.12
C ASP A 106 -3.59 13.08 -6.03
N GLN A 107 -2.91 12.35 -6.93
CA GLN A 107 -3.56 11.32 -7.76
C GLN A 107 -4.23 10.22 -6.92
N PHE A 108 -3.58 9.73 -5.86
CA PHE A 108 -4.21 8.75 -4.96
C PHE A 108 -5.37 9.36 -4.17
N CYS A 109 -5.26 10.60 -3.71
CA CYS A 109 -6.34 11.32 -3.04
C CYS A 109 -7.54 11.54 -3.96
N GLU A 110 -7.33 11.94 -5.20
CA GLU A 110 -8.39 12.07 -6.21
C GLU A 110 -9.06 10.72 -6.48
N TYR A 111 -8.28 9.65 -6.54
CA TYR A 111 -8.80 8.29 -6.73
C TYR A 111 -9.67 7.82 -5.56
N ASP A 112 -9.25 8.09 -4.32
CA ASP A 112 -10.03 7.79 -3.10
C ASP A 112 -11.32 8.63 -3.06
N ASN A 113 -11.24 9.94 -3.35
CA ASN A 113 -12.38 10.85 -3.31
C ASN A 113 -13.42 10.61 -4.42
N THR A 114 -12.99 10.14 -5.59
CA THR A 114 -13.90 9.79 -6.69
C THR A 114 -14.67 8.50 -6.41
N ASN A 115 -14.24 7.70 -5.43
CA ASN A 115 -14.86 6.46 -5.06
C ASN A 115 -15.44 6.51 -3.64
N PRO A 116 -16.74 6.83 -3.47
CA PRO A 116 -17.34 7.02 -2.15
C PRO A 116 -17.33 5.76 -1.25
N LEU A 117 -16.98 4.60 -1.80
CA LEU A 117 -16.97 3.33 -1.09
C LEU A 117 -15.58 2.67 -1.01
N ALA A 118 -14.63 3.05 -1.87
CA ALA A 118 -13.26 2.58 -1.78
C ALA A 118 -12.46 3.52 -0.88
N LYS A 119 -12.46 3.24 0.43
CA LYS A 119 -11.52 3.87 1.36
C LYS A 119 -10.23 3.07 1.37
N PHE A 120 -9.21 3.58 0.69
CA PHE A 120 -7.90 2.97 0.76
C PHE A 120 -7.23 3.32 2.06
N TYR A 121 -6.39 2.39 2.55
CA TYR A 121 -5.51 2.69 3.65
C TYR A 121 -4.15 3.08 3.10
N PHE A 122 -3.88 4.37 3.11
CA PHE A 122 -2.73 4.96 2.43
C PHE A 122 -1.67 5.40 3.44
N LEU A 123 -0.42 4.98 3.26
CA LEU A 123 0.72 5.46 4.05
C LEU A 123 1.87 5.92 3.16
N GLU A 124 2.31 7.16 3.37
CA GLU A 124 3.51 7.72 2.76
C GLU A 124 4.74 7.53 3.67
N VAL A 125 5.82 7.00 3.12
CA VAL A 125 7.04 6.68 3.90
C VAL A 125 8.28 7.51 3.53
N GLY A 126 8.28 8.19 2.37
CA GLY A 126 9.46 8.93 1.89
C GLY A 126 10.73 8.08 1.83
N GLY A 127 11.92 8.71 1.86
CA GLY A 127 13.18 8.01 1.56
C GLY A 127 13.72 7.02 2.60
N SER A 128 13.07 6.86 3.76
CA SER A 128 13.60 6.03 4.86
C SER A 128 13.18 4.56 4.75
N VAL A 129 14.17 3.68 4.74
CA VAL A 129 13.97 2.22 4.76
C VAL A 129 13.39 1.78 6.11
N GLU A 130 13.77 2.41 7.20
CA GLU A 130 13.22 2.17 8.53
C GLU A 130 11.72 2.49 8.55
N ARG A 131 11.32 3.62 7.95
CA ARG A 131 9.92 4.03 7.84
C ARG A 131 9.11 3.06 6.98
N LEU A 132 9.70 2.52 5.92
CA LEU A 132 9.09 1.46 5.13
C LEU A 132 8.85 0.19 5.96
N HIS A 133 9.85 -0.28 6.71
CA HIS A 133 9.69 -1.46 7.57
C HIS A 133 8.59 -1.26 8.61
N GLN A 134 8.58 -0.09 9.24
CA GLN A 134 7.56 0.32 10.20
C GLN A 134 6.16 0.33 9.59
N ALA A 135 5.99 0.89 8.39
CA ALA A 135 4.72 0.84 7.67
C ALA A 135 4.29 -0.60 7.35
N LEU A 136 5.21 -1.47 6.92
CA LEU A 136 4.93 -2.89 6.67
C LEU A 136 4.46 -3.62 7.94
N VAL A 137 5.03 -3.29 9.10
CA VAL A 137 4.59 -3.85 10.39
C VAL A 137 3.16 -3.42 10.71
N LEU A 138 2.81 -2.14 10.48
CA LEU A 138 1.42 -1.68 10.69
C LEU A 138 0.44 -2.41 9.77
N MET A 139 0.87 -2.73 8.54
CA MET A 139 0.08 -3.53 7.61
C MET A 139 -0.07 -4.99 8.02
N LEU A 140 0.56 -5.52 9.08
CA LEU A 140 0.27 -6.89 9.52
C LEU A 140 -1.11 -7.02 10.18
N SER A 141 -1.68 -5.91 10.64
CA SER A 141 -2.99 -5.88 11.29
C SER A 141 -4.11 -6.27 10.32
N HIS A 142 -5.10 -6.99 10.83
CA HIS A 142 -6.33 -7.28 10.07
C HIS A 142 -7.05 -5.97 9.72
N PRO A 143 -7.55 -5.77 8.48
CA PRO A 143 -8.18 -4.51 8.06
C PRO A 143 -9.34 -4.04 8.95
N ALA A 144 -10.09 -4.96 9.55
CA ALA A 144 -11.18 -4.64 10.49
C ALA A 144 -10.73 -4.20 11.90
N HIS A 145 -9.46 -4.43 12.26
CA HIS A 145 -8.94 -4.20 13.62
C HIS A 145 -7.73 -3.26 13.66
N ARG A 146 -7.31 -2.75 12.50
CA ARG A 146 -6.17 -1.83 12.42
C ARG A 146 -6.52 -0.44 12.94
N MET A 147 -5.47 0.29 13.30
CA MET A 147 -5.57 1.71 13.64
C MET A 147 -6.05 2.54 12.43
N SER A 148 -6.67 3.68 12.71
CA SER A 148 -7.04 4.64 11.66
C SER A 148 -5.78 5.15 10.93
N GLN A 149 -5.96 5.62 9.69
CA GLN A 149 -4.84 6.13 8.90
C GLN A 149 -4.14 7.30 9.63
N ASN A 150 -4.90 8.26 10.14
CA ASN A 150 -4.35 9.39 10.90
C ASN A 150 -3.53 8.93 12.13
N ALA A 151 -3.98 7.89 12.83
CA ALA A 151 -3.25 7.36 13.98
C ALA A 151 -1.94 6.67 13.55
N ALA A 152 -1.95 5.94 12.43
CA ALA A 152 -0.74 5.35 11.86
C ALA A 152 0.25 6.41 11.38
N GLU A 153 -0.20 7.44 10.68
CA GLU A 153 0.64 8.54 10.23
C GLU A 153 1.27 9.29 11.41
N GLN A 154 0.50 9.55 12.47
CA GLN A 154 1.02 10.13 13.71
C GLN A 154 2.06 9.24 14.38
N LEU A 155 1.80 7.92 14.44
CA LEU A 155 2.74 6.96 15.04
C LEU A 155 4.04 6.89 14.23
N LEU A 156 3.95 6.80 12.91
CA LEU A 156 5.11 6.87 12.02
C LEU A 156 5.87 8.17 12.25
N GLY A 157 5.21 9.33 12.26
CA GLY A 157 5.85 10.62 12.54
C GLY A 157 6.51 10.70 13.92
N SER A 158 5.92 10.06 14.93
CA SER A 158 6.45 10.03 16.30
C SER A 158 7.76 9.25 16.41
N TRP A 159 7.95 8.23 15.58
CA TRP A 159 9.16 7.41 15.54
C TRP A 159 10.36 8.15 14.95
N PHE A 160 10.14 9.23 14.19
CA PHE A 160 11.20 10.05 13.58
C PHE A 160 11.46 11.37 14.30
N SER A 161 10.77 11.67 15.42
CA SER A 161 11.08 12.85 16.24
C SER A 161 12.42 12.66 16.96
N PRO A 162 13.50 13.39 16.58
CA PRO A 162 14.83 13.19 17.17
C PRO A 162 14.92 13.71 18.63
N THR A 163 13.90 14.43 19.11
CA THR A 163 13.96 15.21 20.35
C THR A 163 13.52 14.46 21.60
N LYS A 164 12.81 13.33 21.51
CA LYS A 164 12.33 12.65 22.75
C LYS A 164 13.38 11.81 23.47
N ALA A 165 14.43 11.37 22.78
CA ALA A 165 15.47 10.52 23.38
C ALA A 165 16.68 11.30 23.94
N ILE A 166 16.93 12.53 23.46
CA ILE A 166 18.12 13.30 23.87
C ILE A 166 17.80 14.28 25.02
N ASP A 167 16.57 14.79 25.10
CA ASP A 167 16.20 15.73 26.18
C ASP A 167 15.93 15.02 27.53
N SER A 168 15.53 13.75 27.49
CA SER A 168 15.35 12.94 28.71
C SER A 168 16.67 12.50 29.35
N LEU A 169 17.79 12.54 28.61
CA LEU A 169 19.15 12.31 29.13
C LEU A 169 19.87 13.60 29.55
N ARG A 170 19.35 14.79 29.20
CA ARG A 170 19.90 16.09 29.62
C ARG A 170 19.24 16.70 30.85
N GLN A 171 18.12 16.13 31.33
CA GLN A 171 17.47 16.59 32.57
C GLN A 171 17.90 15.82 33.83
N GLN A 172 18.93 14.97 33.75
CA GLN A 172 19.48 14.23 34.90
C GLN A 172 20.98 14.46 35.17
N ASN A 173 21.60 15.48 34.59
CA ASN A 173 22.96 15.91 34.93
C ASN A 173 23.00 17.39 35.32
#